data_AF-A0A7C1YKT9-F1
#
_entry.id   AF-A0A7C1YKT9-F1
#
_cell.length_a   1.000
_cell.length_b   1.000
_cell.length_c   1.000
_cell.angle_alpha   90.00
_cell.angle_beta   90.00
_cell.angle_gamma   90.00
#
_symmetry.space_group_name_H-M   'P 1'
#
loop_
_entity.id
_entity.type
_entity.pdbx_description
1 polymer ?
#
loop_
_entity_poly.entity_id
_entity_poly.type
_entity_poly.pdbx_seq_one_letter_code
_entity_poly.pdbx_strand_id
1 'polypeptide(L)' 'MGRHDFAEYLKQRIDEIGISRKACAMRAGISRSALYKLLSGDVLHVRLTTLEGLARALKVDYLELVQLLNNGKHY' A
#
# COMPACT_ATOMS: atom_id res chain seq x y z
N MET A 1 -1.18 13.45 -9.70
CA MET A 1 -1.43 12.19 -8.97
C MET A 1 -0.59 12.22 -7.70
N GLY A 2 -1.20 12.39 -6.53
CA GLY A 2 -0.55 12.55 -5.22
C GLY A 2 -0.62 11.29 -4.36
N ARG A 3 -0.19 11.38 -3.08
CA ARG A 3 -0.24 10.27 -2.10
C ARG A 3 -1.62 9.61 -1.95
N HIS A 4 -2.68 10.32 -2.30
CA HIS A 4 -4.04 9.78 -2.38
C HIS A 4 -4.19 8.69 -3.44
N ASP A 5 -3.49 8.77 -4.57
CA ASP A 5 -3.57 7.77 -5.64
C ASP A 5 -2.97 6.43 -5.21
N PHE A 6 -1.88 6.44 -4.44
CA PHE A 6 -1.31 5.21 -3.86
C PHE A 6 -2.28 4.56 -2.87
N ALA A 7 -2.89 5.36 -2.00
CA ALA A 7 -3.87 4.87 -1.04
C ALA A 7 -5.12 4.29 -1.71
N GLU A 8 -5.64 4.96 -2.73
CA GLU A 8 -6.79 4.49 -3.52
C GLU A 8 -6.45 3.21 -4.29
N TYR A 9 -5.28 3.14 -4.93
CA TYR A 9 -4.81 1.92 -5.58
C TYR A 9 -4.76 0.73 -4.62
N LEU A 10 -4.20 0.92 -3.41
CA LEU A 10 -4.18 -0.15 -2.41
C LEU A 10 -5.59 -0.58 -2.00
N LYS A 11 -6.54 0.35 -1.84
CA LYS A 11 -7.93 0.00 -1.51
C LYS A 11 -8.58 -0.82 -2.61
N GLN A 12 -8.46 -0.37 -3.87
CA GLN A 12 -8.99 -1.08 -5.03
C GLN A 12 -8.40 -2.48 -5.13
N ARG A 13 -7.06 -2.59 -5.00
CA ARG A 13 -6.39 -3.87 -5.12
C ARG A 13 -6.78 -4.86 -4.01
N ILE A 14 -6.98 -4.37 -2.78
CA ILE A 14 -7.47 -5.19 -1.65
C ILE A 14 -8.87 -5.74 -1.95
N ASP A 15 -9.73 -4.93 -2.56
CA ASP A 15 -11.10 -5.32 -2.94
C ASP A 15 -11.09 -6.34 -4.08
N GLU A 16 -10.30 -6.10 -5.14
CA GLU A 16 -10.17 -6.99 -6.30
C GLU A 16 -9.70 -8.41 -5.93
N ILE A 17 -8.74 -8.51 -5.01
CA ILE A 17 -8.25 -9.82 -4.54
C ILE A 17 -9.18 -10.47 -3.50
N GLY A 18 -10.23 -9.76 -3.07
CA GLY A 18 -11.26 -10.27 -2.18
C GLY A 18 -10.78 -10.54 -0.74
N ILE A 19 -9.80 -9.80 -0.23
CA ILE A 19 -9.31 -9.99 1.15
C ILE A 19 -9.71 -8.83 2.06
N SER A 20 -9.93 -9.15 3.34
CA SER A 20 -10.14 -8.09 4.33
C SER A 20 -8.87 -7.27 4.56
N ARG A 21 -9.02 -5.99 4.91
CA ARG A 21 -7.90 -5.12 5.33
C ARG A 21 -7.07 -5.75 6.47
N LYS A 22 -7.72 -6.45 7.40
CA LYS A 22 -7.03 -7.22 8.46
C LYS A 22 -6.11 -8.29 7.86
N ALA A 23 -6.63 -9.08 6.91
CA ALA A 23 -5.85 -10.13 6.25
C ALA A 23 -4.70 -9.53 5.43
N CYS A 24 -4.92 -8.39 4.75
CA CYS A 24 -3.86 -7.66 4.06
C CYS A 24 -2.74 -7.24 5.02
N ALA A 25 -3.07 -6.61 6.15
CA ALA A 25 -2.08 -6.17 7.13
C ALA A 25 -1.25 -7.34 7.66
N MET A 26 -1.92 -8.45 8.01
CA MET A 26 -1.27 -9.66 8.49
C MET A 26 -0.33 -10.28 7.44
N ARG A 27 -0.79 -10.41 6.19
CA ARG A 27 0.03 -10.94 5.09
C ARG A 27 1.21 -10.04 4.75
N ALA A 28 1.02 -8.72 4.88
CA ALA A 28 2.07 -7.74 4.65
C ALA A 28 3.03 -7.58 5.84
N GLY A 29 2.82 -8.30 6.95
CA GLY A 29 3.69 -8.23 8.12
C GLY A 29 3.62 -6.89 8.87
N ILE A 30 2.50 -6.17 8.77
CA ILE A 30 2.30 -4.87 9.42
C ILE A 30 1.09 -4.86 10.36
N SER A 31 1.10 -3.93 11.31
CA SER A 31 -0.05 -3.71 12.19
C SER A 31 -1.24 -3.14 11.41
N ARG A 32 -2.47 -3.41 11.87
CA ARG A 32 -3.69 -2.81 11.27
C ARG A 32 -3.61 -1.29 11.22
N SER A 33 -3.15 -0.65 12.30
CA SER A 33 -3.02 0.81 12.36
C SER A 33 -2.06 1.36 11.30
N ALA A 34 -0.98 0.64 11.01
CA ALA A 34 -0.05 1.01 9.94
C ALA A 34 -0.73 0.91 8.57
N LEU A 35 -1.52 -0.14 8.32
CA LEU A 35 -2.31 -0.25 7.10
C LEU A 35 -3.32 0.89 6.98
N TYR A 36 -4.08 1.21 8.03
CA TYR A 36 -5.06 2.30 7.97
C TYR A 36 -4.40 3.66 7.70
N LYS A 37 -3.21 3.93 8.26
CA LYS A 37 -2.44 5.13 7.90
C LYS A 37 -2.09 5.15 6.42
N LEU A 38 -1.60 4.04 5.86
CA LEU A 38 -1.30 3.92 4.41
C LEU A 38 -2.55 4.19 3.56
N LEU A 39 -3.69 3.59 3.91
CA LEU A 39 -4.95 3.76 3.19
C LEU A 39 -5.58 5.15 3.37
N SER A 40 -5.14 5.93 4.36
CA SER A 40 -5.58 7.33 4.52
C SER A 40 -4.74 8.31 3.69
N GLY A 41 -3.59 7.88 3.17
CA GLY A 41 -2.61 8.77 2.52
C GLY A 41 -1.74 9.57 3.49
N ASP A 42 -1.97 9.45 4.81
CA ASP A 42 -1.23 10.13 5.89
C ASP A 42 0.13 9.46 6.21
N VAL A 43 0.83 8.96 5.19
CA VAL A 43 2.15 8.36 5.37
C VAL A 43 3.20 9.22 4.68
N LEU A 44 4.09 9.78 5.50
CA LEU A 44 5.23 10.56 5.02
C LEU A 44 6.30 9.66 4.38
N HIS A 45 6.56 8.50 5.00
CA HIS A 45 7.56 7.54 4.53
C HIS A 45 7.08 6.11 4.77
N VAL A 46 7.04 5.32 3.69
CA VAL A 46 6.81 3.87 3.75
C VAL A 46 8.17 3.18 3.76
N ARG A 47 8.39 2.23 4.68
CA ARG A 47 9.62 1.43 4.69
C ARG A 47 9.63 0.46 3.51
N LEU A 48 10.79 0.21 2.91
CA LEU A 48 10.95 -0.75 1.81
C LEU A 48 10.41 -2.15 2.18
N THR A 49 10.68 -2.60 3.41
CA THR A 49 10.19 -3.87 3.93
C THR A 49 8.66 -3.94 4.02
N THR A 50 8.00 -2.83 4.33
CA THR A 50 6.53 -2.73 4.30
C THR A 50 6.02 -2.81 2.87
N LEU A 51 6.71 -2.16 1.92
CA LEU A 51 6.34 -2.18 0.52
C LEU A 51 6.50 -3.59 -0.08
N GLU A 52 7.58 -4.31 0.26
CA GLU A 52 7.75 -5.72 -0.09
C GLU A 52 6.65 -6.60 0.50
N GLY A 53 6.28 -6.39 1.76
CA GLY A 53 5.17 -7.09 2.40
C GLY A 53 3.85 -6.86 1.68
N LEU A 54 3.56 -5.61 1.30
CA LEU A 54 2.36 -5.25 0.56
C LEU A 54 2.35 -5.87 -0.85
N ALA A 55 3.48 -5.83 -1.57
CA ALA A 55 3.62 -6.45 -2.89
C ALA A 55 3.25 -7.94 -2.85
N ARG A 56 3.81 -8.66 -1.86
CA ARG A 56 3.51 -10.08 -1.64
C ARG A 56 2.05 -10.31 -1.23
N ALA A 57 1.51 -9.48 -0.34
CA ALA A 57 0.15 -9.63 0.16
C ALA A 57 -0.92 -9.38 -0.91
N LEU A 58 -0.65 -8.42 -1.81
CA LEU A 58 -1.56 -7.98 -2.86
C LEU A 58 -1.31 -8.66 -4.21
N LYS A 59 -0.27 -9.50 -4.30
CA LYS A 59 0.17 -10.14 -5.55
C LYS A 59 0.37 -9.12 -6.67
N VAL A 60 1.10 -8.05 -6.36
CA VAL A 60 1.47 -6.98 -7.29
C VAL A 60 2.99 -6.88 -7.35
N ASP A 61 3.49 -6.36 -8.45
CA ASP A 61 4.93 -6.18 -8.60
C ASP A 61 5.44 -5.10 -7.64
N TYR A 62 6.61 -5.34 -7.05
CA TYR A 62 7.22 -4.39 -6.12
C TYR A 62 7.56 -3.06 -6.80
N LEU A 63 8.03 -3.09 -8.05
CA LEU A 63 8.40 -1.89 -8.80
C LEU A 63 7.18 -1.02 -9.08
N GLU A 64 6.02 -1.62 -9.36
CA GLU A 64 4.76 -0.90 -9.55
C GLU A 64 4.38 -0.09 -8.29
N LEU A 65 4.50 -0.69 -7.11
CA LEU A 65 4.25 0.02 -5.85
C LEU A 65 5.25 1.15 -5.60
N VAL A 66 6.53 0.96 -5.95
CA VAL A 66 7.55 2.01 -5.85
C VAL A 66 7.22 3.18 -6.77
N GLN A 67 6.83 2.90 -8.01
CA GLN A 67 6.46 3.91 -9.00
C GLN A 67 5.23 4.70 -8.56
N LEU A 68 4.18 4.03 -8.08
CA LEU A 68 2.97 4.70 -7.58
C LEU A 68 3.27 5.60 -6.38
N LEU A 69 4.15 5.18 -5.48
CA LEU A 69 4.57 5.98 -4.32
C LEU A 69 5.41 7.20 -4.74
N ASN A 70 6.29 7.04 -5.74
CA ASN A 70 7.18 8.11 -6.23
C ASN A 70 6.51 9.07 -7.21
N ASN A 71 5.52 8.64 -7.99
CA ASN A 71 4.75 9.50 -8.87
C ASN A 71 3.96 10.57 -8.11
N GLY A 72 3.77 10.40 -6.80
CA GLY A 72 3.27 11.42 -5.87
C GLY A 72 4.28 12.50 -5.45
N LYS A 73 5.55 12.44 -5.92
CA LYS A 73 6.63 13.38 -5.59
C LYS A 73 7.02 14.34 -6.71
N HIS A 74 6.25 14.42 -7.80
CA HIS A 74 6.44 15.48 -8.79
C HIS A 74 5.80 16.80 -8.32
N TYR A 75 6.51 17.52 -7.44
CA TYR A 75 6.60 18.98 -7.45
C TYR A 75 7.83 19.44 -6.68
#